data_AF-A0A329ITK7-F1
#
_entry.id   AF-A0A329ITK7-F1
#
_cell.length_a   1.000
_cell.length_b   1.000
_cell.length_c   1.000
_cell.angle_alpha   90.00
_cell.angle_beta   90.00
_cell.angle_gamma   90.00
#
_symmetry.space_group_name_H-M   'P 1'
#
loop_
_entity.id
_entity.type
_entity.pdbx_description
1 polymer ?
#
loop_
_entity_poly.entity_id
_entity_poly.type
_entity_poly.pdbx_seq_one_letter_code
_entity_poly.pdbx_strand_id
1 'polypeptide(L)'
;MLAYTLSNLELRGIIESGFLPHRCHCTIMDNTMTVEVIDPLTERVELFASGIRLDRLDTSRALCELISELRAEVSSGQSNDRQALAS
;
A
#
# COMPACT_ATOMS: atom_id res chain seq x y z
N MET A 1 -20.60 -7.70 -2.99
CA MET A 1 -20.71 -7.79 -1.52
C MET A 1 -20.07 -9.09 -1.07
N LEU A 2 -18.76 -9.07 -0.86
CA LEU A 2 -18.12 -9.60 0.33
C LEU A 2 -16.94 -8.67 0.59
N ALA A 3 -17.20 -7.66 1.41
CA ALA A 3 -16.14 -6.97 2.11
C ALA A 3 -15.40 -8.05 2.90
N TYR A 4 -14.14 -8.27 2.55
CA TYR A 4 -13.11 -8.66 3.50
C TYR A 4 -13.52 -8.26 4.93
N THR A 5 -13.84 -9.23 5.79
CA THR A 5 -14.30 -9.03 7.19
C THR A 5 -13.19 -8.56 8.12
N LEU A 6 -12.08 -8.14 7.54
CA LEU A 6 -10.86 -7.91 8.25
C LEU A 6 -10.77 -6.41 8.53
N SER A 7 -10.25 -6.10 9.70
CA SER A 7 -10.19 -4.74 10.20
C SER A 7 -9.18 -3.90 9.40
N ASN A 8 -9.31 -2.57 9.47
CA ASN A 8 -8.29 -1.65 8.98
C ASN A 8 -6.90 -1.98 9.53
N LEU A 9 -6.81 -2.53 10.75
CA LEU A 9 -5.53 -2.95 11.34
C LEU A 9 -4.97 -4.20 10.64
N GLU A 10 -5.81 -5.20 10.39
CA GLU A 10 -5.39 -6.40 9.66
C GLU A 10 -4.98 -6.08 8.23
N LEU A 11 -5.68 -5.14 7.57
CA LEU A 11 -5.36 -4.77 6.18
C LEU A 11 -3.97 -4.15 6.12
N ARG A 12 -3.71 -3.21 7.04
CA ARG A 12 -2.38 -2.61 7.22
C ARG A 12 -1.34 -3.68 7.51
N GLY A 13 -1.59 -4.57 8.46
CA GLY A 13 -0.64 -5.64 8.80
C GLY A 13 -0.29 -6.54 7.62
N ILE A 14 -1.28 -6.94 6.81
CA ILE A 14 -1.04 -7.76 5.61
C ILE A 14 -0.17 -6.98 4.62
N ILE A 15 -0.54 -5.75 4.31
CA ILE A 15 0.18 -4.92 3.34
C ILE A 15 1.60 -4.64 3.84
N GLU A 16 1.77 -4.19 5.08
CA GLU A 16 3.07 -3.89 5.70
C GLU A 16 3.98 -5.12 5.75
N SER A 17 3.45 -6.29 6.13
CA SER A 17 4.21 -7.55 6.07
C SER A 17 4.64 -7.91 4.65
N GLY A 18 3.82 -7.49 3.68
CA GLY A 18 4.06 -7.60 2.26
C GLY A 18 5.20 -6.73 1.75
N PHE A 19 5.88 -5.88 2.53
CA PHE A 19 7.04 -5.10 2.08
C PHE A 19 8.37 -5.47 2.75
N LEU A 20 8.37 -6.41 3.69
CA LEU A 20 9.61 -6.86 4.34
C LEU A 20 10.66 -7.28 3.29
N PRO A 21 11.94 -6.92 3.47
CA PRO A 21 12.53 -6.27 4.67
C PRO A 21 12.36 -4.74 4.75
N HIS A 22 11.77 -4.07 3.75
CA HIS A 22 11.55 -2.61 3.78
C HIS A 22 10.50 -2.26 4.83
N ARG A 23 10.63 -1.09 5.44
CA ARG A 23 9.66 -0.62 6.43
C ARG A 23 8.49 0.02 5.67
N CYS A 24 7.32 -0.59 5.74
CA CYS A 24 6.11 -0.02 5.18
C CYS A 24 5.22 0.54 6.29
N HIS A 25 4.69 1.73 6.07
CA HIS A 25 3.71 2.38 6.93
C HIS A 25 2.43 2.60 6.14
N CYS A 26 1.36 1.96 6.59
CA CYS A 26 0.06 2.11 5.97
C CYS A 26 -0.86 2.92 6.89
N THR A 27 -1.35 4.05 6.40
CA THR A 27 -2.34 4.89 7.09
C THR A 27 -3.66 4.82 6.36
N ILE A 28 -4.74 4.55 7.07
CA ILE A 28 -6.09 4.52 6.52
C ILE A 28 -6.88 5.69 7.13
N MET A 29 -7.42 6.54 6.27
CA MET A 29 -8.32 7.64 6.64
C MET A 29 -9.60 7.56 5.81
N ASP A 30 -10.73 7.50 6.52
CA ASP A 30 -12.07 7.27 5.95
C ASP A 30 -12.11 6.01 5.08
N ASN A 31 -12.06 6.18 3.75
CA ASN A 31 -12.08 5.10 2.76
C ASN A 31 -10.86 5.11 1.83
N THR A 32 -9.82 5.84 2.22
CA THR A 32 -8.58 5.96 1.47
C THR A 32 -7.40 5.50 2.30
N MET A 33 -6.44 4.88 1.63
CA MET A 33 -5.22 4.40 2.23
C MET A 33 -4.02 5.10 1.59
N THR A 34 -3.06 5.41 2.44
CA THR A 34 -1.75 5.91 2.09
C THR A 34 -0.73 4.87 2.51
N VAL A 35 0.18 4.55 1.60
CA VAL A 35 1.26 3.59 1.77
C VAL A 35 2.57 4.33 1.59
N GLU A 36 3.41 4.29 2.61
CA GLU A 36 4.76 4.83 2.60
C GLU A 36 5.74 3.66 2.77
N VAL A 37 6.68 3.51 1.85
CA VAL A 37 7.74 2.50 1.93
C VAL A 37 9.06 3.22 2.14
N ILE A 38 9.73 2.85 3.23
CA ILE A 38 10.97 3.44 3.72
C ILE A 38 12.04 2.35 3.67
N ASP A 39 13.14 2.67 3.02
CA ASP A 39 14.34 1.82 3.07
C ASP A 39 14.95 1.91 4.48
N PRO A 40 15.04 0.79 5.22
CA PRO A 40 15.49 0.79 6.61
C PRO A 40 16.99 1.05 6.77
N LEU A 41 17.76 1.02 5.68
CA LEU A 41 19.22 1.23 5.70
C LEU A 41 19.59 2.71 5.48
N THR A 42 18.85 3.39 4.60
CA THR A 42 19.08 4.78 4.19
C THR A 42 18.10 5.76 4.83
N GLU A 43 17.04 5.25 5.48
CA GLU A 43 15.92 6.01 6.05
C GLU A 43 15.19 6.90 5.03
N ARG A 44 15.32 6.57 3.72
CA ARG A 44 14.66 7.30 2.65
C ARG A 44 13.32 6.68 2.31
N VAL A 45 12.35 7.54 2.04
CA VAL A 45 11.07 7.14 1.43
C VAL A 45 11.35 6.77 -0.02
N GLU A 46 11.24 5.49 -0.34
CA GLU A 46 11.40 4.98 -1.71
C GLU A 46 10.11 5.09 -2.50
N LEU A 47 8.97 4.96 -1.81
CA LEU A 47 7.64 5.05 -2.39
C LEU A 47 6.67 5.74 -1.44
N PHE A 48 5.86 6.64 -1.99
CA PHE A 48 4.72 7.25 -1.32
C PHE A 48 3.52 7.17 -2.26
N ALA A 49 2.54 6.33 -1.92
CA ALA A 49 1.30 6.19 -2.66
C ALA A 49 0.14 6.62 -1.76
N SER A 50 -0.68 7.57 -2.23
CA SER A 50 -1.84 8.07 -1.49
C SER A 50 -3.11 7.98 -2.33
N GLY A 51 -4.27 8.00 -1.68
CA GLY A 51 -5.57 7.96 -2.36
C GLY A 51 -6.00 6.56 -2.82
N ILE A 52 -5.39 5.50 -2.29
CA ILE A 52 -5.78 4.13 -2.62
C ILE A 52 -7.17 3.87 -2.02
N ARG A 53 -8.19 3.77 -2.86
CA ARG A 53 -9.57 3.51 -2.40
C ARG A 53 -9.69 2.10 -1.83
N LEU A 54 -10.12 1.98 -0.58
CA LEU A 54 -10.35 0.70 0.09
C LEU A 54 -11.44 -0.12 -0.61
N ASP A 55 -12.40 0.53 -1.27
CA ASP A 55 -13.44 -0.16 -2.06
C ASP A 55 -12.87 -1.04 -3.17
N ARG A 56 -11.65 -0.76 -3.64
CA ARG A 56 -10.96 -1.54 -4.67
C ARG A 56 -10.20 -2.74 -4.09
N LEU A 57 -10.08 -2.83 -2.77
CA LEU A 57 -9.41 -3.90 -2.04
C LEU A 57 -10.43 -4.89 -1.45
N ASP A 58 -11.47 -5.18 -2.22
CA ASP A 58 -12.58 -6.06 -1.84
C ASP A 58 -12.25 -7.55 -1.97
N THR A 59 -11.14 -7.88 -2.64
CA THR A 59 -10.68 -9.27 -2.84
C THR A 59 -9.21 -9.45 -2.45
N SER A 60 -8.86 -10.67 -2.04
CA SER A 60 -7.46 -11.04 -1.79
C SER A 60 -6.59 -10.84 -3.02
N ARG A 61 -7.14 -11.05 -4.22
CA ARG A 61 -6.47 -10.79 -5.49
C ARG A 61 -6.14 -9.31 -5.64
N ALA A 62 -7.08 -8.40 -5.43
CA ALA A 62 -6.84 -6.96 -5.53
C ALA A 62 -5.78 -6.48 -4.53
N LEU A 63 -5.79 -7.05 -3.31
CA LEU A 63 -4.77 -6.75 -2.31
C LEU A 63 -3.37 -7.27 -2.72
N CYS A 64 -3.28 -8.51 -3.22
CA CYS A 64 -2.02 -9.05 -3.74
C CYS A 64 -1.51 -8.29 -4.98
N GLU A 65 -2.42 -7.85 -5.86
CA GLU A 65 -2.10 -7.04 -7.02
C GLU A 65 -1.53 -5.68 -6.59
N LEU A 66 -2.17 -4.99 -5.64
CA LEU A 66 -1.64 -3.75 -5.06
C LEU A 66 -0.23 -3.93 -4.49
N ILE A 67 -0.01 -4.95 -3.66
CA ILE A 67 1.31 -5.22 -3.08
C ILE A 67 2.35 -5.47 -4.18
N SER A 68 1.98 -6.23 -5.21
CA SER A 68 2.87 -6.58 -6.33
C SER A 68 3.24 -5.34 -7.16
N GLU A 69 2.26 -4.48 -7.46
CA GLU A 69 2.46 -3.21 -8.16
C GLU A 69 3.42 -2.29 -7.38
N LEU A 70 3.12 -2.05 -6.11
CA LEU A 70 3.95 -1.20 -5.26
C LEU A 70 5.37 -1.75 -5.07
N ARG A 71 5.54 -3.07 -4.93
CA ARG A 71 6.88 -3.70 -4.87
C ARG A 71 7.65 -3.51 -6.17
N ALA A 72 6.99 -3.62 -7.32
CA ALA A 72 7.61 -3.41 -8.61
C ALA A 72 8.08 -1.95 -8.76
N GLU A 73 7.30 -0.99 -8.26
CA GLU A 73 7.67 0.42 -8.26
C GLU A 73 8.91 0.71 -7.41
N VAL A 74 8.93 0.26 -6.16
CA VAL A 74 10.11 0.35 -5.27
C VAL A 74 11.34 -0.25 -5.97
N SER A 75 11.21 -1.45 -6.53
CA SER A 75 12.32 -2.14 -7.21
C SER A 75 12.78 -1.43 -8.48
N SER A 76 11.88 -0.71 -9.15
CA SER A 76 12.18 0.04 -10.37
C SER A 76 12.83 1.40 -10.12
N GLY A 77 12.88 1.86 -8.87
CA GLY A 77 13.39 3.20 -8.51
C GLY A 77 12.56 4.34 -9.08
N GLN A 78 11.36 4.07 -9.62
CA GLN A 78 10.38 5.10 -9.94
C GLN A 78 9.72 5.53 -8.64
N SER A 79 10.29 6.51 -7.97
CA SER A 79 9.60 7.30 -6.94
C SER A 79 8.47 8.09 -7.61
N ASN A 80 7.41 7.38 -7.95
CA ASN A 80 6.26 7.96 -8.61
C ASN A 80 5.34 8.48 -7.51
N ASP A 81 5.21 9.80 -7.39
CA ASP A 81 4.19 10.44 -6.54
C ASP A 81 2.82 10.11 -7.14
N ARG A 82 2.33 8.90 -6.84
CA ARG A 82 1.01 8.45 -7.28
C ARG A 82 -0.01 9.12 -6.37
N GLN A 83 -0.45 10.32 -6.76
CA GLN A 83 -1.82 10.75 -6.45
C GLN A 83 -2.75 9.80 -7.22
N ALA A 84 -3.14 8.69 -6.58
CA ALA A 84 -3.98 7.69 -7.22
C ALA A 84 -5.35 8.30 -7.54
N LEU A 85 -5.54 8.66 -8.81
CA LEU A 85 -6.82 8.68 -9.54
C LEU A 85 -8.01 9.23 -8.72
N ALA A 86 -8.02 10.54 -8.49
CA ALA A 86 -9.25 11.29 -8.27
C ALA A 86 -9.95 11.48 -9.62
N SER A 87 -10.70 10.47 -10.06
CA SER A 87 -11.71 10.58 -11.11
C SER A 87 -12.87 9.63 -10.81
#